data_AF-A0A973JKW2-F1
#
_entry.id   AF-A0A973JKW2-F1
#
_cell.length_a   1.000
_cell.length_b   1.000
_cell.length_c   1.000
_cell.angle_alpha   90.00
_cell.angle_beta   90.00
_cell.angle_gamma   90.00
#
_symmetry.space_group_name_H-M   'P 1'
#
loop_
_entity.id
_entity.type
_entity.pdbx_description
1 polymer ?
#
loop_
_entity_poly.entity_id
_entity_poly.type
_entity_poly.pdbx_seq_one_letter_code
_entity_poly.pdbx_strand_id
1 'polypeptide(L)'
;MHKSHEENVEAVTKLSVQFLVEAIGQCPAGLENSMNSDIAYAVVGFQYGAVQSAAYVAGLHEEASAGIVEDVICRINGMSREAGARFLAVMPTLAQKEYPPIGIGGRAIISFYNSATNEDKLIAAGSLREILMQIDEG
;
A
#
# COMPACT_ATOMS: atom_id res chain seq x y z
N MET A 1 -8.52 16.72 -21.37
CA MET A 1 -8.97 17.24 -20.07
C MET A 1 -7.84 17.07 -19.09
N HIS A 2 -7.24 18.16 -18.61
CA HIS A 2 -6.44 18.08 -17.39
C HIS A 2 -7.42 17.93 -16.24
N LYS A 3 -7.34 16.80 -15.52
CA LYS A 3 -8.00 16.66 -14.23
C LYS A 3 -7.45 17.73 -13.29
N SER A 4 -8.31 18.30 -12.45
CA SER A 4 -7.85 19.21 -11.41
C SER A 4 -6.94 18.46 -10.43
N HIS A 5 -6.08 19.19 -9.72
CA HIS A 5 -5.20 18.58 -8.72
C HIS A 5 -5.99 17.77 -7.66
N GLU A 6 -7.15 18.29 -7.25
CA GLU A 6 -8.05 17.63 -6.29
C GLU A 6 -8.65 16.34 -6.86
N GLU A 7 -9.06 16.34 -8.14
CA GLU A 7 -9.58 15.14 -8.81
C GLU A 7 -8.53 14.03 -8.91
N ASN A 8 -7.25 14.38 -9.06
CA ASN A 8 -6.16 13.41 -9.05
C ASN A 8 -5.92 12.83 -7.66
N VAL A 9 -5.93 13.67 -6.61
CA VAL A 9 -5.82 13.23 -5.21
C VAL A 9 -6.95 12.25 -4.87
N GLU A 10 -8.19 12.60 -5.17
CA GLU A 10 -9.35 11.74 -4.91
C GLU A 10 -9.26 10.40 -5.67
N ALA A 11 -8.87 10.45 -6.95
CA ALA A 11 -8.72 9.25 -7.77
C ALA A 11 -7.64 8.30 -7.22
N VAL A 12 -6.49 8.84 -6.80
CA VAL A 12 -5.41 8.05 -6.21
C VAL A 12 -5.83 7.45 -4.87
N THR A 13 -6.47 8.22 -3.99
CA THR A 13 -6.99 7.72 -2.71
C THR A 13 -7.97 6.58 -2.95
N LYS A 14 -8.93 6.75 -3.87
CA LYS A 14 -9.93 5.72 -4.18
C LYS A 14 -9.31 4.45 -4.75
N LEU A 15 -8.40 4.57 -5.72
CA LEU A 15 -7.70 3.43 -6.30
C LEU A 15 -6.91 2.68 -5.24
N SER A 16 -6.16 3.40 -4.42
CA SER A 16 -5.32 2.82 -3.36
C SER A 16 -6.17 2.08 -2.32
N VAL A 17 -7.27 2.67 -1.87
CA VAL A 17 -8.18 2.01 -0.92
C VAL A 17 -8.79 0.74 -1.54
N GLN A 18 -9.26 0.80 -2.79
CA GLN A 18 -9.82 -0.38 -3.46
C GLN A 18 -8.80 -1.52 -3.56
N PHE A 19 -7.58 -1.22 -4.00
CA PHE A 19 -6.51 -2.19 -4.10
C PHE A 19 -6.13 -2.78 -2.74
N LEU A 20 -5.97 -1.94 -1.71
CA LEU A 20 -5.50 -2.39 -0.39
C LEU A 20 -6.55 -3.19 0.38
N VAL A 21 -7.84 -2.89 0.22
CA VAL A 21 -8.92 -3.73 0.75
C VAL A 21 -8.85 -5.13 0.14
N GLU A 22 -8.62 -5.24 -1.17
CA GLU A 22 -8.48 -6.52 -1.84
C GLU A 22 -7.22 -7.28 -1.38
N ALA A 23 -6.09 -6.58 -1.25
CA ALA A 23 -4.83 -7.18 -0.79
C ALA A 23 -4.95 -7.73 0.64
N ILE A 24 -5.62 -6.98 1.52
CA ILE A 24 -5.87 -7.41 2.90
C ILE A 24 -6.86 -8.57 2.96
N GLY A 25 -7.90 -8.57 2.13
CA GLY A 25 -8.87 -9.66 2.04
C GLY A 25 -8.23 -11.01 1.66
N GLN A 26 -7.05 -10.99 1.06
CA GLN A 26 -6.28 -12.18 0.71
C GLN A 26 -5.28 -12.61 1.79
N CYS A 27 -5.09 -11.84 2.86
CA CYS A 27 -4.13 -12.17 3.91
C CYS A 27 -4.58 -13.41 4.70
N PRO A 28 -3.63 -14.28 5.13
CA PRO A 28 -3.95 -15.43 5.97
C PRO A 28 -4.62 -15.00 7.29
N ALA A 29 -5.68 -15.70 7.69
CA ALA A 29 -6.39 -15.44 8.94
C ALA A 29 -5.47 -15.65 10.15
N GLY A 30 -5.53 -14.75 11.14
CA GLY A 30 -4.73 -14.82 12.36
C GLY A 30 -3.51 -13.90 12.37
N LEU A 31 -3.10 -13.38 11.22
CA LEU A 31 -2.10 -12.31 11.13
C LEU A 31 -2.61 -10.98 11.69
N GLU A 32 -3.93 -10.78 11.73
CA GLU A 32 -4.54 -9.60 12.36
C GLU A 32 -4.24 -9.47 13.86
N ASN A 33 -3.86 -10.57 14.53
CA ASN A 33 -3.55 -10.63 15.97
C ASN A 33 -2.04 -10.80 16.24
N SER A 34 -1.22 -10.82 15.18
CA SER A 34 0.22 -10.98 15.32
C SER A 34 0.85 -9.72 15.92
N MET A 35 1.59 -9.87 17.02
CA MET A 35 2.44 -8.79 17.56
C MET A 35 3.83 -8.74 16.90
N ASN A 36 4.02 -9.44 15.78
CA ASN A 36 5.29 -9.46 15.06
C ASN A 36 5.51 -8.13 14.32
N SER A 37 6.56 -7.41 14.71
CA SER A 37 6.95 -6.14 14.09
C SER A 37 7.27 -6.28 12.60
N ASP A 38 7.81 -7.42 12.17
CA ASP A 38 8.22 -7.63 10.78
C ASP A 38 7.00 -7.74 9.87
N ILE A 39 5.92 -8.36 10.36
CA ILE A 39 4.61 -8.38 9.68
C ILE A 39 4.06 -6.96 9.58
N ALA A 40 4.08 -6.18 10.67
CA ALA A 40 3.61 -4.80 10.65
C ALA A 40 4.40 -3.94 9.65
N TYR A 41 5.74 -4.05 9.63
CA TYR A 41 6.58 -3.33 8.67
C TYR A 41 6.39 -3.79 7.24
N ALA A 42 6.19 -5.09 7.00
CA ALA A 42 5.92 -5.62 5.67
C ALA A 42 4.58 -5.11 5.12
N VAL A 43 3.52 -5.13 5.95
CA VAL A 43 2.20 -4.61 5.59
C VAL A 43 2.26 -3.12 5.27
N VAL A 44 2.80 -2.31 6.19
CA VAL A 44 2.87 -0.85 5.97
C VAL A 44 3.81 -0.50 4.83
N GLY A 45 4.93 -1.21 4.68
CA GLY A 45 5.85 -1.04 3.55
C GLY A 45 5.18 -1.31 2.21
N PHE A 46 4.43 -2.41 2.10
CA PHE A 46 3.64 -2.73 0.90
C PHE A 46 2.62 -1.63 0.59
N GLN A 47 1.85 -1.20 1.59
CA GLN A 47 0.84 -0.15 1.43
C GLN A 47 1.47 1.19 1.02
N TYR A 48 2.58 1.56 1.65
CA TYR A 48 3.33 2.77 1.34
C TYR A 48 3.80 2.78 -0.12
N GLY A 49 4.44 1.69 -0.58
CA GLY A 49 4.91 1.58 -1.96
C GLY A 49 3.79 1.61 -2.98
N ALA A 50 2.65 0.99 -2.68
CA ALA A 50 1.45 1.04 -3.51
C ALA A 50 0.95 2.48 -3.67
N VAL A 51 0.70 3.19 -2.57
CA VAL A 51 0.16 4.56 -2.62
C VAL A 51 1.14 5.51 -3.32
N GLN A 52 2.45 5.40 -3.06
CA GLN A 52 3.45 6.22 -3.75
C GLN A 52 3.45 5.99 -5.26
N SER A 53 3.38 4.74 -5.71
CA SER A 53 3.39 4.41 -7.13
C SER A 53 2.13 4.91 -7.84
N ALA A 54 0.97 4.80 -7.19
CA ALA A 54 -0.27 5.35 -7.72
C ALA A 54 -0.24 6.88 -7.81
N ALA A 55 0.29 7.56 -6.79
CA ALA A 55 0.46 9.01 -6.79
C ALA A 55 1.42 9.48 -7.89
N TYR A 56 2.54 8.78 -8.06
CA TYR A 56 3.53 9.06 -9.11
C TYR A 56 2.92 8.94 -10.51
N VAL A 57 2.20 7.86 -10.79
CA VAL A 57 1.54 7.66 -12.10
C VAL A 57 0.45 8.70 -12.37
N ALA A 58 -0.20 9.21 -11.33
CA ALA A 58 -1.17 10.30 -11.44
C ALA A 58 -0.52 11.70 -11.57
N GLY A 59 0.81 11.79 -11.54
CA GLY A 59 1.55 13.06 -11.64
C GLY A 59 1.43 13.94 -10.39
N LEU A 60 1.20 13.34 -9.22
CA LEU A 60 1.17 14.06 -7.95
C LEU A 60 2.59 14.25 -7.39
N HIS A 61 2.85 15.44 -6.85
CA HIS A 61 4.12 15.76 -6.18
C HIS A 61 4.21 15.10 -4.79
N GLU A 62 5.44 15.02 -4.26
CA GLU A 62 5.76 14.30 -3.01
C GLU A 62 4.90 14.75 -1.81
N GLU A 63 4.61 16.05 -1.69
CA GLU A 63 3.81 16.60 -0.60
C GLU A 63 2.36 16.10 -0.62
N ALA A 64 1.74 16.08 -1.80
CA ALA A 64 0.39 15.53 -1.99
C ALA A 64 0.38 14.01 -1.78
N SER A 65 1.44 13.32 -2.22
CA SER A 65 1.60 11.88 -2.01
C SER A 65 1.70 11.55 -0.52
N ALA A 66 2.45 12.31 0.27
CA ALA A 66 2.61 12.07 1.71
C ALA A 66 1.28 12.17 2.47
N GLY A 67 0.44 13.17 2.14
CA GLY A 67 -0.89 13.31 2.73
C GLY A 67 -1.82 12.14 2.40
N ILE A 68 -1.78 11.64 1.16
CA ILE A 68 -2.58 10.46 0.75
C ILE A 68 -2.09 9.20 1.45
N VAL A 69 -0.77 9.01 1.52
CA VAL A 69 -0.14 7.87 2.20
C VAL A 69 -0.62 7.79 3.66
N GLU A 70 -0.57 8.90 4.39
CA GLU A 70 -1.04 8.93 5.78
C GLU A 70 -2.52 8.59 5.90
N ASP A 71 -3.38 9.25 5.10
CA ASP A 71 -4.83 9.05 5.16
C ASP A 71 -5.22 7.60 4.83
N VAL A 72 -4.70 7.06 3.74
CA VAL A 72 -5.01 5.70 3.27
C VAL A 72 -4.53 4.66 4.28
N ILE A 73 -3.28 4.76 4.77
CA ILE A 73 -2.72 3.75 5.68
C ILE A 73 -3.42 3.79 7.04
N CYS A 74 -3.71 4.97 7.59
CA CYS A 74 -4.44 5.06 8.86
C CYS A 74 -5.85 4.47 8.72
N ARG A 75 -6.54 4.80 7.63
CA ARG A 75 -7.90 4.31 7.36
C ARG A 75 -7.95 2.80 7.19
N ILE A 76 -7.05 2.25 6.39
CA ILE A 76 -7.04 0.82 6.06
C ILE A 76 -6.70 -0.05 7.28
N ASN A 77 -5.77 0.40 8.12
CA ASN A 77 -5.34 -0.36 9.29
C ASN A 77 -6.11 -0.03 10.58
N GLY A 78 -7.10 0.88 10.52
CA GLY A 78 -7.84 1.32 11.70
C GLY A 78 -6.97 2.02 12.75
N MET A 79 -5.91 2.71 12.33
CA MET A 79 -4.92 3.32 13.21
C MET A 79 -5.18 4.81 13.45
N SER A 80 -4.77 5.31 14.62
CA SER A 80 -4.68 6.76 14.83
C SER A 80 -3.59 7.37 13.94
N ARG A 81 -3.72 8.65 13.61
CA ARG A 81 -2.69 9.39 12.84
C ARG A 81 -1.32 9.32 13.51
N GLU A 82 -1.26 9.46 14.83
CA GLU A 82 -0.01 9.36 15.59
C GLU A 82 0.65 7.99 15.43
N ALA A 83 -0.14 6.92 15.47
CA ALA A 83 0.37 5.56 15.26
C ALA A 83 0.83 5.37 13.81
N GLY A 84 0.06 5.83 12.82
CA GLY A 84 0.44 5.79 11.40
C GLY A 84 1.71 6.57 11.11
N ALA A 85 1.82 7.80 11.63
CA ALA A 85 2.98 8.67 11.47
C ALA A 85 4.28 8.01 11.97
N ARG A 86 4.24 7.22 13.05
CA ARG A 86 5.42 6.50 13.55
C ARG A 86 5.95 5.48 12.56
N PHE A 87 5.07 4.68 11.93
CA PHE A 87 5.50 3.75 10.88
C PHE A 87 5.97 4.50 9.64
N LEU A 88 5.23 5.53 9.24
CA LEU A 88 5.56 6.32 8.05
C LEU A 88 6.89 7.05 8.14
N ALA A 89 7.29 7.48 9.34
CA ALA A 89 8.56 8.16 9.55
C ALA A 89 9.78 7.33 9.10
N VAL A 90 9.69 5.99 9.13
CA VAL A 90 10.80 5.12 8.72
C VAL A 90 10.71 4.67 7.26
N MET A 91 9.55 4.78 6.61
CA MET A 91 9.33 4.28 5.25
C MET A 91 10.26 4.91 4.20
N PRO A 92 10.55 6.23 4.21
CA PRO A 92 11.51 6.81 3.28
C PRO A 92 12.91 6.18 3.40
N THR A 93 13.35 5.88 4.62
CA THR A 93 14.65 5.23 4.85
C THR A 93 14.63 3.77 4.36
N LEU A 94 13.53 3.05 4.59
CA LEU A 94 13.37 1.69 4.09
C LEU A 94 13.29 1.65 2.55
N ALA A 95 12.65 2.64 1.92
CA ALA A 95 12.61 2.79 0.47
C ALA A 95 14.01 3.01 -0.12
N GLN A 96 14.84 3.86 0.50
CA GLN A 96 16.24 4.06 0.10
C GLN A 96 17.09 2.80 0.23
N LYS A 97 16.72 1.89 1.13
CA LYS A 97 17.36 0.58 1.33
C LYS A 97 16.75 -0.53 0.47
N GLU A 98 15.89 -0.17 -0.47
CA GLU A 98 15.21 -1.11 -1.37
C GLU A 98 14.44 -2.20 -0.61
N TYR A 99 13.84 -1.85 0.54
CA TYR A 99 13.08 -2.80 1.35
C TYR A 99 11.99 -3.47 0.50
N PRO A 100 12.05 -4.80 0.28
CA PRO A 100 11.31 -5.44 -0.80
C PRO A 100 9.78 -5.21 -0.79
N PRO A 101 9.09 -5.23 0.37
CA PRO A 101 7.65 -5.00 0.40
C PRO A 101 7.21 -3.70 -0.27
N ILE A 102 8.00 -2.62 -0.15
CA ILE A 102 7.71 -1.33 -0.79
C ILE A 102 7.70 -1.48 -2.31
N GLY A 103 8.75 -2.07 -2.89
CA GLY A 103 8.83 -2.28 -4.33
C GLY A 103 7.75 -3.25 -4.84
N ILE A 104 7.41 -4.27 -4.06
CA ILE A 104 6.36 -5.24 -4.41
C ILE A 104 4.98 -4.56 -4.43
N GLY A 105 4.63 -3.82 -3.37
CA GLY A 105 3.36 -3.08 -3.31
C GLY A 105 3.22 -2.06 -4.45
N GLY A 106 4.32 -1.38 -4.78
CA GLY A 106 4.36 -0.46 -5.91
C GLY A 106 4.08 -1.13 -7.26
N ARG A 107 4.67 -2.30 -7.53
CA ARG A 107 4.37 -3.05 -8.76
C ARG A 107 2.95 -3.61 -8.75
N ALA A 108 2.49 -4.11 -7.60
CA ALA A 108 1.19 -4.76 -7.46
C ALA A 108 0.03 -3.81 -7.79
N ILE A 109 0.04 -2.57 -7.29
CA ILE A 109 -1.02 -1.60 -7.61
C ILE A 109 -1.04 -1.19 -9.09
N ILE A 110 0.13 -1.12 -9.73
CA ILE A 110 0.24 -0.81 -11.16
C ILE A 110 -0.30 -1.97 -11.99
N SER A 111 0.03 -3.21 -11.62
CA SER A 111 -0.58 -4.40 -12.23
C SER A 111 -2.09 -4.39 -12.06
N PHE A 112 -2.59 -4.18 -10.83
CA PHE A 112 -4.02 -4.12 -10.51
C PHE A 112 -4.77 -3.06 -11.34
N TYR A 113 -4.18 -1.88 -11.52
CA TYR A 113 -4.77 -0.81 -12.32
C TYR A 113 -4.86 -1.17 -13.81
N ASN A 114 -3.84 -1.85 -14.34
CA ASN A 114 -3.75 -2.23 -15.76
C ASN A 114 -4.48 -3.54 -16.10
N SER A 115 -4.91 -4.31 -15.10
CA SER A 115 -5.62 -5.58 -15.26
C SER A 115 -6.95 -5.42 -16.01
N ALA A 116 -7.13 -6.22 -17.06
CA ALA A 116 -8.36 -6.25 -17.87
C ALA A 116 -9.48 -7.09 -17.24
N THR A 117 -9.14 -8.05 -16.37
CA THR A 117 -10.09 -8.96 -15.73
C THR A 117 -10.07 -8.83 -14.21
N ASN A 118 -11.15 -9.26 -13.55
CA ASN A 118 -11.18 -9.33 -12.09
C ASN A 118 -10.23 -10.39 -11.55
N GLU A 119 -9.98 -11.48 -12.28
CA GLU A 119 -9.03 -12.51 -11.90
C GLU A 119 -7.60 -11.96 -11.84
N ASP A 120 -7.18 -11.21 -12.86
CA ASP A 120 -5.86 -10.56 -12.87
C ASP A 120 -5.70 -9.56 -11.73
N LYS A 121 -6.78 -8.86 -11.36
CA LYS A 121 -6.79 -7.94 -10.20
C LYS A 121 -6.57 -8.69 -8.89
N LEU A 122 -7.25 -9.83 -8.72
CA LEU A 122 -7.07 -10.68 -7.55
C LEU A 122 -5.63 -11.18 -7.46
N ILE A 123 -5.06 -11.65 -8.57
CA ILE A 123 -3.66 -12.09 -8.64
C ILE A 123 -2.71 -10.97 -8.22
N ALA A 124 -2.90 -9.75 -8.74
CA ALA A 124 -2.06 -8.61 -8.38
C ALA A 124 -2.17 -8.24 -6.89
N ALA A 125 -3.37 -8.26 -6.32
CA ALA A 125 -3.59 -8.00 -4.90
C ALA A 125 -3.07 -9.13 -3.99
N GLY A 126 -2.90 -10.34 -4.52
CA GLY A 126 -2.40 -11.51 -3.80
C GLY A 126 -0.92 -11.44 -3.40
N SER A 127 -0.14 -10.51 -3.95
CA SER A 127 1.29 -10.39 -3.61
C SER A 127 1.54 -10.08 -2.13
N LEU A 128 0.62 -9.42 -1.43
CA LEU A 128 0.76 -9.20 0.01
C LEU A 128 0.71 -10.52 0.79
N ARG A 129 -0.22 -11.41 0.43
CA ARG A 129 -0.36 -12.74 1.04
C ARG A 129 0.94 -13.53 0.92
N GLU A 130 1.58 -13.50 -0.25
CA GLU A 130 2.84 -14.20 -0.51
C GLU A 130 3.97 -13.71 0.39
N ILE A 131 4.10 -12.39 0.60
CA ILE A 131 5.07 -11.80 1.51
C ILE A 131 4.83 -12.30 2.93
N LEU A 132 3.57 -12.27 3.39
CA LEU A 132 3.25 -12.63 4.76
C LEU A 132 3.47 -14.12 5.04
N MET A 133 3.17 -15.00 4.08
CA MET A 133 3.48 -16.43 4.19
C MET A 133 4.99 -16.67 4.34
N GLN A 134 5.83 -15.97 3.57
CA GLN A 134 7.29 -16.11 3.68
C GLN A 134 7.84 -15.67 5.03
N ILE A 135 7.20 -14.70 5.69
CA ILE A 135 7.59 -14.23 7.03
C ILE A 135 7.11 -15.19 8.12
N ASP A 136 5.92 -15.79 7.96
CA ASP A 136 5.36 -16.75 8.92
C ASP A 136 6.08 -18.11 8.91
N GLU A 137 6.60 -18.52 7.74
CA GLU A 137 7.37 -19.75 7.56
C GLU A 137 8.85 -19.66 7.99
N GLY A 138 9.34 -18.45 8.32
CA GLY A 138 10.74 -18.17 8.69
C GLY A 138 10.97 -18.05 10.19
#